data_AF-A0A967CTS6-F1
#
_entry.id   AF-A0A967CTS6-F1
#
_cell.length_a   1.000
_cell.length_b   1.000
_cell.length_c   1.000
_cell.angle_alpha   90.00
_cell.angle_beta   90.00
_cell.angle_gamma   90.00
#
_symmetry.space_group_name_H-M   'P 1'
#
loop_
_entity.id
_entity.type
_entity.pdbx_description
1 polymer ?
#
loop_
_entity_poly.entity_id
_entity_poly.type
_entity_poly.pdbx_seq_one_letter_code
_entity_poly.pdbx_strand_id
1 'polypeptide(L)'
;MSTSQADKAAIAEAVDLPVIGDLEKGFGDSPDAAAETIRQAAGVGLVGGSIEDATGNKDKPLFDIATAAERVAAAAKAARALPFAFVLTARAEGCLRGSPDIDDIIKRLKAFEAAGADVLMAPGLPDLAAVKKVCSALGKPFNFMAGIKGKSFSVAELEAAGVKRISLATSLYRAAMTGLLDAAKEVKEKGTFGYLDRTMPTPDLNAFMKE
;
A
#
# COMPACT_ATOMS: atom_id res chain seq x y z
N MET A 1 -6.56 -18.56 -11.58
CA MET A 1 -6.30 -17.21 -11.02
C MET A 1 -6.66 -17.25 -9.55
N SER A 2 -5.80 -16.78 -8.63
CA SER A 2 -6.17 -16.69 -7.21
C SER A 2 -7.21 -15.57 -7.01
N THR A 3 -8.02 -15.63 -5.95
CA THR A 3 -9.05 -14.60 -5.65
C THR A 3 -8.44 -13.20 -5.63
N SER A 4 -7.28 -13.03 -5.01
CA SER A 4 -6.58 -11.74 -4.94
C SER A 4 -6.17 -11.19 -6.31
N GLN A 5 -5.85 -12.05 -7.28
CA GLN A 5 -5.52 -11.61 -8.65
C GLN A 5 -6.79 -11.27 -9.44
N ALA A 6 -7.90 -12.00 -9.22
CA ALA A 6 -9.18 -11.69 -9.85
C ALA A 6 -9.72 -10.33 -9.40
N ASP A 7 -9.63 -10.01 -8.10
CA ASP A 7 -10.05 -8.71 -7.57
C ASP A 7 -9.24 -7.56 -8.18
N LYS A 8 -7.93 -7.77 -8.38
CA LYS A 8 -7.02 -6.78 -9.00
C LYS A 8 -7.36 -6.55 -10.48
N ALA A 9 -7.64 -7.62 -11.22
CA ALA A 9 -8.06 -7.55 -12.61
C ALA A 9 -9.37 -6.76 -12.75
N ALA A 10 -10.37 -7.08 -11.92
CA ALA A 10 -11.66 -6.40 -11.93
C ALA A 10 -11.53 -4.88 -11.69
N ILE A 11 -10.62 -4.45 -10.80
CA ILE A 11 -10.35 -3.02 -10.58
C ILE A 11 -9.63 -2.42 -11.79
N ALA A 12 -8.61 -3.07 -12.32
CA ALA A 12 -7.85 -2.57 -13.47
C ALA A 12 -8.69 -2.45 -14.75
N GLU A 13 -9.66 -3.36 -14.95
CA GLU A 13 -10.60 -3.33 -16.06
C GLU A 13 -11.69 -2.25 -15.90
N ALA A 14 -11.96 -1.81 -14.67
CA ALA A 14 -13.02 -0.86 -14.37
C ALA A 14 -12.59 0.62 -14.47
N VAL A 15 -11.31 0.92 -14.67
CA VAL A 15 -10.79 2.30 -14.68
C VAL A 15 -9.72 2.52 -15.75
N ASP A 16 -9.67 3.72 -16.32
CA ASP A 16 -8.59 4.16 -17.22
C ASP A 16 -7.34 4.69 -16.46
N LEU A 17 -7.33 4.56 -15.14
CA LEU A 17 -6.25 5.03 -14.27
C LEU A 17 -5.18 3.96 -14.02
N PRO A 18 -3.90 4.33 -13.87
CA PRO A 18 -2.84 3.43 -13.42
C PRO A 18 -3.18 2.74 -12.09
N VAL A 19 -3.27 1.41 -12.09
CA VAL A 19 -3.52 0.63 -10.85
C VAL A 19 -2.21 0.06 -10.32
N ILE A 20 -1.93 0.37 -9.05
CA ILE A 20 -0.81 -0.18 -8.27
C ILE A 20 -1.38 -1.21 -7.28
N GLY A 21 -0.96 -2.46 -7.40
CA GLY A 21 -1.46 -3.53 -6.52
C GLY A 21 -0.67 -3.67 -5.22
N ASP A 22 -1.37 -3.95 -4.10
CA ASP A 22 -0.70 -4.53 -2.94
C ASP A 22 -0.44 -6.02 -3.20
N LEU A 23 0.84 -6.39 -3.23
CA LEU A 23 1.30 -7.75 -3.53
C LEU A 23 1.92 -8.42 -2.30
N GLU A 24 1.72 -7.83 -1.11
CA GLU A 24 2.17 -8.39 0.18
C GLU A 24 3.67 -8.73 0.11
N LYS A 25 4.07 -9.87 0.68
CA LYS A 25 5.43 -10.42 0.54
C LYS A 25 5.68 -11.10 -0.81
N GLY A 26 4.91 -10.81 -1.87
CA GLY A 26 5.04 -11.55 -3.13
C GLY A 26 4.62 -13.02 -3.04
N PHE A 27 3.63 -13.31 -2.18
CA PHE A 27 2.98 -14.62 -2.00
C PHE A 27 3.89 -15.85 -1.82
N GLY A 28 5.13 -15.62 -1.38
CA GLY A 28 6.10 -16.67 -1.09
C GLY A 28 7.39 -16.07 -0.52
N ASP A 29 8.25 -16.94 0.01
CA ASP A 29 9.45 -16.49 0.74
C ASP A 29 10.69 -16.36 -0.16
N SER A 30 10.72 -17.02 -1.32
CA SER A 30 11.86 -16.97 -2.23
C SER A 30 11.87 -15.69 -3.09
N PRO A 31 13.05 -15.25 -3.58
CA PRO A 31 13.14 -14.20 -4.58
C PRO A 31 12.36 -14.52 -5.87
N ASP A 32 12.33 -15.79 -6.28
CA ASP A 32 11.58 -16.23 -7.46
C ASP A 32 10.07 -16.04 -7.29
N ALA A 33 9.53 -16.25 -6.08
CA ALA A 33 8.12 -15.99 -5.79
C ALA A 33 7.77 -14.50 -5.90
N ALA A 34 8.66 -13.62 -5.43
CA ALA A 34 8.49 -12.18 -5.59
C ALA A 34 8.52 -11.78 -7.09
N ALA A 35 9.47 -12.31 -7.86
CA ALA A 35 9.57 -12.07 -9.29
C ALA A 35 8.35 -12.59 -10.08
N GLU A 36 7.86 -13.78 -9.74
CA GLU A 36 6.66 -14.37 -10.35
C GLU A 36 5.41 -13.55 -10.03
N THR A 37 5.29 -13.06 -8.80
CA THR A 37 4.18 -12.21 -8.41
C THR A 37 4.13 -10.91 -9.24
N ILE A 38 5.28 -10.32 -9.55
CA ILE A 38 5.35 -9.14 -10.45
C ILE A 38 4.85 -9.48 -11.85
N ARG A 39 5.28 -10.62 -12.42
CA ARG A 39 4.82 -11.06 -13.74
C ARG A 39 3.32 -11.29 -13.77
N GLN A 40 2.78 -11.93 -12.73
CA GLN A 40 1.34 -12.17 -12.62
C GLN A 40 0.55 -10.87 -12.44
N ALA A 41 1.04 -9.95 -11.61
CA ALA A 41 0.43 -8.64 -11.42
C ALA A 41 0.36 -7.85 -12.74
N ALA A 42 1.46 -7.84 -13.49
CA ALA A 42 1.51 -7.21 -14.81
C ALA A 42 0.54 -7.88 -15.80
N GLY A 43 0.45 -9.21 -15.77
CA GLY A 43 -0.46 -9.98 -16.64
C GLY A 43 -1.95 -9.73 -16.39
N VAL A 44 -2.31 -9.08 -15.27
CA VAL A 44 -3.70 -8.73 -14.94
C VAL A 44 -3.98 -7.23 -15.02
N GLY A 45 -3.10 -6.48 -15.71
CA GLY A 45 -3.29 -5.05 -15.99
C GLY A 45 -2.69 -4.10 -14.96
N LEU A 46 -1.99 -4.60 -13.93
CA LEU A 46 -1.31 -3.71 -12.99
C LEU A 46 -0.04 -3.12 -13.60
N VAL A 47 0.15 -1.81 -13.39
CA VAL A 47 1.33 -1.06 -13.85
C VAL A 47 2.29 -0.73 -12.71
N GLY A 48 2.04 -1.28 -11.53
CA GLY A 48 2.94 -1.25 -10.41
C GLY A 48 2.45 -2.12 -9.27
N GLY A 49 3.29 -2.29 -8.26
CA GLY A 49 2.90 -3.02 -7.07
C GLY A 49 3.95 -2.98 -5.97
N SER A 50 3.56 -3.44 -4.78
CA SER A 50 4.44 -3.41 -3.60
C SER A 50 4.88 -4.79 -3.12
N ILE A 51 6.16 -4.93 -2.78
CA ILE A 51 6.72 -6.11 -2.11
C ILE A 51 7.21 -5.70 -0.72
N GLU A 52 6.79 -6.45 0.30
CA GLU A 52 7.14 -6.19 1.70
C GLU A 52 8.12 -7.21 2.29
N ASP A 53 8.82 -6.79 3.35
CA ASP A 53 9.82 -7.59 4.06
C ASP A 53 9.29 -8.31 5.31
N ALA A 54 7.96 -8.33 5.51
CA ALA A 54 7.33 -9.15 6.54
C ALA A 54 7.24 -10.63 6.11
N THR A 55 7.50 -11.54 7.04
CA THR A 55 7.46 -12.99 6.78
C THR A 55 6.08 -13.59 6.96
N GLY A 56 5.23 -12.97 7.78
CA GLY A 56 3.99 -13.54 8.30
C GLY A 56 4.18 -14.50 9.49
N ASN A 57 5.41 -14.80 9.89
CA ASN A 57 5.73 -15.58 11.08
C ASN A 57 5.92 -14.66 12.29
N LYS A 58 5.13 -14.84 13.35
CA LYS A 58 5.20 -14.03 14.58
C LYS A 58 6.55 -14.09 15.29
N ASP A 59 7.25 -15.21 15.22
CA ASP A 59 8.53 -15.43 15.92
C ASP A 59 9.71 -14.82 15.16
N LYS A 60 9.58 -14.69 13.83
CA LYS A 60 10.55 -14.02 12.95
C LYS A 60 9.80 -13.07 12.03
N PRO A 61 9.29 -11.92 12.53
CA PRO A 61 8.31 -11.10 11.81
C PRO A 61 8.83 -10.47 10.52
N LEU A 62 10.14 -10.28 10.41
CA LEU A 62 10.80 -9.69 9.25
C LEU A 62 11.85 -10.64 8.68
N PHE A 63 12.03 -10.61 7.36
CA PHE A 63 13.22 -11.15 6.74
C PHE A 63 14.46 -10.36 7.21
N ASP A 64 15.62 -11.02 7.26
CA ASP A 64 16.87 -10.29 7.35
C ASP A 64 17.06 -9.40 6.11
N ILE A 65 17.82 -8.32 6.28
CA ILE A 65 17.93 -7.26 5.26
C ILE A 65 18.46 -7.81 3.94
N ALA A 66 19.42 -8.76 4.00
CA ALA A 66 20.00 -9.36 2.80
C ALA A 66 18.94 -10.16 2.02
N THR A 67 18.22 -11.07 2.69
CA THR A 67 17.13 -11.84 2.07
C THR A 67 16.04 -10.93 1.51
N ALA A 68 15.64 -9.90 2.26
CA ALA A 68 14.65 -8.93 1.80
C ALA A 68 15.12 -8.16 0.55
N ALA A 69 16.39 -7.74 0.52
CA ALA A 69 16.98 -7.04 -0.62
C ALA A 69 17.10 -7.96 -1.86
N GLU A 70 17.45 -9.23 -1.70
CA GLU A 70 17.45 -10.22 -2.80
C GLU A 70 16.07 -10.38 -3.42
N ARG A 71 15.02 -10.42 -2.59
CA ARG A 71 13.63 -10.48 -3.04
C ARG A 71 13.20 -9.24 -3.81
N VAL A 72 13.57 -8.05 -3.31
CA VAL A 72 13.34 -6.78 -4.01
C VAL A 72 14.10 -6.75 -5.34
N ALA A 73 15.35 -7.22 -5.38
CA ALA A 73 16.16 -7.26 -6.60
C ALA A 73 15.54 -8.18 -7.66
N ALA A 74 15.04 -9.36 -7.26
CA ALA A 74 14.34 -10.27 -8.16
C ALA A 74 13.04 -9.67 -8.71
N ALA A 75 12.26 -9.00 -7.84
CA ALA A 75 11.07 -8.26 -8.25
C ALA A 75 11.40 -7.10 -9.21
N ALA A 76 12.46 -6.34 -8.95
CA ALA A 76 12.91 -5.24 -9.79
C ALA A 76 13.36 -5.74 -11.17
N LYS A 77 14.13 -6.83 -11.20
CA LYS A 77 14.55 -7.48 -12.45
C LYS A 77 13.33 -7.94 -13.27
N ALA A 78 12.33 -8.54 -12.62
CA ALA A 78 11.08 -8.93 -13.30
C ALA A 78 10.32 -7.72 -13.84
N ALA A 79 10.20 -6.65 -13.05
CA ALA A 79 9.55 -5.41 -13.47
C ALA A 79 10.23 -4.77 -14.69
N ARG A 80 11.57 -4.79 -14.75
CA ARG A 80 12.35 -4.24 -15.88
C ARG A 80 12.31 -5.11 -17.14
N ALA A 81 11.95 -6.38 -17.02
CA ALA A 81 11.80 -7.27 -18.17
C ALA A 81 10.43 -7.17 -18.85
N LEU A 82 9.49 -6.42 -18.27
CA LEU A 82 8.17 -6.19 -18.85
C LEU A 82 8.25 -5.27 -20.07
N PRO A 83 7.31 -5.38 -21.04
CA PRO A 83 7.29 -4.53 -22.24
C PRO A 83 6.83 -3.09 -21.95
N PHE A 84 6.60 -2.73 -20.68
CA PHE A 84 6.21 -1.40 -20.23
C PHE A 84 6.84 -1.09 -18.86
N ALA A 85 6.82 0.18 -18.47
CA ALA A 85 7.33 0.60 -17.17
C ALA A 85 6.40 0.15 -16.03
N PHE A 86 6.87 -0.77 -15.20
CA PHE A 86 6.19 -1.19 -13.98
C PHE A 86 6.84 -0.55 -12.76
N VAL A 87 6.06 0.15 -11.93
CA VAL A 87 6.57 0.85 -10.74
C VAL A 87 6.61 -0.10 -9.54
N LEU A 88 7.82 -0.51 -9.14
CA LEU A 88 8.01 -1.35 -7.95
C LEU A 88 8.13 -0.49 -6.68
N THR A 89 7.27 -0.77 -5.70
CA THR A 89 7.37 -0.22 -4.35
C THR A 89 7.95 -1.24 -3.40
N ALA A 90 9.05 -0.96 -2.73
CA ALA A 90 9.56 -1.82 -1.66
C ALA A 90 9.15 -1.30 -0.28
N ARG A 91 8.61 -2.18 0.56
CA ARG A 91 8.05 -1.86 1.88
C ARG A 91 8.91 -2.44 3.00
N ALA A 92 9.31 -1.57 3.94
CA ALA A 92 9.93 -1.96 5.21
C ALA A 92 8.86 -1.95 6.32
N GLU A 93 8.51 -3.11 6.85
CA GLU A 93 7.37 -3.33 7.76
C GLU A 93 7.73 -3.20 9.25
N GLY A 94 8.94 -2.72 9.55
CA GLY A 94 9.49 -2.64 10.92
C GLY A 94 8.55 -1.99 11.93
N CYS A 95 7.93 -0.85 11.58
CA CYS A 95 6.97 -0.16 12.46
C CYS A 95 5.66 -0.93 12.70
N LEU A 96 5.26 -1.86 11.82
CA LEU A 96 3.99 -2.61 11.93
C LEU A 96 4.16 -4.03 12.47
N ARG A 97 5.34 -4.64 12.29
CA ARG A 97 5.58 -6.06 12.57
C ARG A 97 6.78 -6.32 13.47
N GLY A 98 7.72 -5.38 13.55
CA GLY A 98 8.97 -5.54 14.30
C GLY A 98 9.19 -4.42 15.30
N SER A 99 10.44 -3.96 15.36
CA SER A 99 10.82 -2.79 16.17
C SER A 99 10.63 -1.51 15.37
N PRO A 100 10.02 -0.45 15.93
CA PRO A 100 9.92 0.86 15.30
C PRO A 100 11.25 1.65 15.37
N ASP A 101 12.37 0.99 15.09
CA ASP A 101 13.69 1.61 15.01
C ASP A 101 13.85 2.30 13.64
N ILE A 102 13.84 3.63 13.65
CA ILE A 102 13.93 4.45 12.43
C ILE A 102 15.26 4.25 11.70
N ASP A 103 16.36 3.98 12.41
CA ASP A 103 17.65 3.79 11.76
C ASP A 103 17.73 2.41 11.08
N ASP A 104 17.11 1.37 11.66
CA ASP A 104 16.95 0.07 10.98
C ASP A 104 16.05 0.18 9.75
N ILE A 105 14.96 0.93 9.85
CA ILE A 105 14.05 1.19 8.72
C ILE A 105 14.80 1.90 7.58
N ILE A 106 15.58 2.93 7.89
CA ILE A 106 16.39 3.62 6.86
C ILE A 106 17.41 2.67 6.23
N LYS A 107 18.07 1.81 7.01
CA LYS A 107 19.02 0.79 6.48
C LYS A 107 18.33 -0.16 5.51
N ARG A 108 17.14 -0.66 5.86
CA ARG A 108 16.33 -1.53 4.99
C ARG A 108 15.92 -0.83 3.69
N LEU A 109 15.35 0.37 3.80
CA LEU A 109 14.90 1.13 2.64
C LEU A 109 16.06 1.48 1.70
N LYS A 110 17.25 1.79 2.22
CA LYS A 110 18.46 1.98 1.40
C LYS A 110 18.92 0.70 0.71
N ALA A 111 18.81 -0.45 1.38
CA ALA A 111 19.10 -1.74 0.74
C ALA A 111 18.10 -2.03 -0.39
N PHE A 112 16.82 -1.71 -0.20
CA PHE A 112 15.79 -1.88 -1.23
C PHE A 112 15.95 -0.89 -2.39
N GLU A 113 16.39 0.33 -2.09
CA GLU A 113 16.78 1.33 -3.08
C GLU A 113 17.91 0.81 -3.98
N ALA A 114 18.98 0.32 -3.37
CA ALA A 114 20.13 -0.25 -4.08
C ALA A 114 19.76 -1.52 -4.86
N ALA A 115 18.78 -2.29 -4.37
CA ALA A 115 18.23 -3.46 -5.05
C ALA A 115 17.36 -3.11 -6.27
N GLY A 116 17.03 -1.83 -6.48
CA GLY A 116 16.34 -1.35 -7.69
C GLY A 116 14.86 -1.01 -7.51
N ALA A 117 14.38 -0.82 -6.28
CA ALA A 117 13.03 -0.29 -6.04
C ALA A 117 12.85 1.12 -6.62
N ASP A 118 11.69 1.38 -7.21
CA ASP A 118 11.33 2.69 -7.78
C ASP A 118 10.80 3.65 -6.71
N VAL A 119 10.02 3.10 -5.78
CA VAL A 119 9.40 3.81 -4.66
C VAL A 119 9.67 3.04 -3.36
N LEU A 120 9.85 3.79 -2.28
CA LEU A 120 10.13 3.23 -0.96
C LEU A 120 9.01 3.56 0.01
N MET A 121 8.74 2.68 0.97
CA MET A 121 7.64 2.85 1.91
C MET A 121 7.97 2.21 3.25
N ALA A 122 7.65 2.92 4.34
CA ALA A 122 7.63 2.36 5.69
C ALA A 122 6.29 2.72 6.33
N PRO A 123 5.32 1.80 6.37
CA PRO A 123 4.03 2.10 6.99
C PRO A 123 4.17 2.25 8.51
N GLY A 124 3.37 3.14 9.12
CA GLY A 124 3.28 3.23 10.58
C GLY A 124 4.35 4.09 11.28
N LEU A 125 5.09 4.91 10.53
CA LEU A 125 5.99 5.92 11.09
C LEU A 125 5.26 6.79 12.13
N PRO A 126 5.90 7.08 13.29
CA PRO A 126 5.21 7.62 14.45
C PRO A 126 4.83 9.10 14.33
N ASP A 127 5.66 9.92 13.69
CA ASP A 127 5.54 11.37 13.65
C ASP A 127 6.20 11.98 12.39
N LEU A 128 5.96 13.27 12.15
CA LEU A 128 6.52 14.00 11.01
C LEU A 128 8.06 14.11 11.04
N ALA A 129 8.68 14.08 12.22
CA ALA A 129 10.13 14.12 12.33
C ALA A 129 10.74 12.81 11.80
N ALA A 130 10.14 11.67 12.12
CA ALA A 130 10.50 10.37 11.56
C ALA A 130 10.26 10.33 10.05
N VAL A 131 9.12 10.83 9.56
CA VAL A 131 8.82 10.93 8.11
C VAL A 131 9.91 11.74 7.40
N LYS A 132 10.24 12.93 7.92
CA LYS A 132 11.27 13.80 7.35
C LYS A 132 12.66 13.14 7.38
N LYS A 133 13.02 12.49 8.49
CA LYS A 133 14.29 11.77 8.63
C LYS A 133 14.43 10.67 7.58
N VAL A 134 13.37 9.88 7.38
CA VAL A 134 13.32 8.82 6.36
C VAL A 134 13.45 9.42 4.96
N CYS A 135 12.59 10.39 4.60
CA CYS A 135 12.60 10.97 3.26
C CYS A 135 13.96 11.62 2.93
N SER A 136 14.60 12.30 3.89
CA SER A 136 15.90 12.95 3.69
C SER A 136 17.06 11.96 3.50
N ALA A 137 16.89 10.71 3.92
CA ALA A 137 17.93 9.70 3.84
C ALA A 137 17.92 8.91 2.52
N LEU A 138 16.86 9.03 1.71
CA LEU A 138 16.61 8.21 0.52
C LEU A 138 16.85 9.02 -0.75
N GLY A 139 17.33 8.36 -1.80
CA GLY A 139 17.46 8.96 -3.14
C GLY A 139 16.23 8.73 -4.03
N LYS A 140 15.30 7.86 -3.60
CA LYS A 140 14.06 7.54 -4.33
C LYS A 140 12.81 8.15 -3.69
N PRO A 141 11.72 8.34 -4.46
CA PRO A 141 10.43 8.78 -3.94
C PRO A 141 9.94 7.91 -2.77
N PHE A 142 9.47 8.55 -1.71
CA PHE A 142 8.86 7.87 -0.56
C PHE A 142 7.32 7.93 -0.64
N ASN A 143 6.68 6.79 -0.40
CA ASN A 143 5.23 6.65 -0.22
C ASN A 143 4.87 6.59 1.27
N PHE A 144 4.08 7.55 1.73
CA PHE A 144 3.49 7.53 3.07
C PHE A 144 2.11 6.85 3.06
N MET A 145 1.82 6.01 4.05
CA MET A 145 0.53 5.35 4.20
C MET A 145 -0.34 6.06 5.24
N ALA A 146 -1.36 6.77 4.79
CA ALA A 146 -2.42 7.30 5.64
C ALA A 146 -3.43 6.20 6.01
N GLY A 147 -4.05 6.36 7.18
CA GLY A 147 -5.10 5.45 7.65
C GLY A 147 -4.89 4.92 9.07
N ILE A 148 -3.78 5.24 9.73
CA ILE A 148 -3.57 4.91 11.13
C ILE A 148 -3.96 6.12 11.99
N LYS A 149 -4.95 5.93 12.89
CA LYS A 149 -5.44 7.00 13.79
C LYS A 149 -4.28 7.49 14.66
N GLY A 150 -4.12 8.82 14.75
CA GLY A 150 -3.02 9.45 15.49
C GLY A 150 -1.65 9.40 14.80
N LYS A 151 -1.55 8.76 13.62
CA LYS A 151 -0.33 8.70 12.80
C LYS A 151 -0.62 9.03 11.33
N SER A 152 -1.60 9.88 11.09
CA SER A 152 -1.96 10.39 9.76
C SER A 152 -1.90 11.91 9.83
N PHE A 153 -1.13 12.51 8.93
CA PHE A 153 -0.86 13.95 8.87
C PHE A 153 -1.51 14.54 7.63
N SER A 154 -1.61 15.86 7.56
CA SER A 154 -2.14 16.54 6.38
C SER A 154 -1.24 16.34 5.16
N VAL A 155 -1.82 16.47 3.96
CA VAL A 155 -1.07 16.40 2.70
C VAL A 155 0.06 17.42 2.68
N ALA A 156 -0.20 18.66 3.13
CA ALA A 156 0.79 19.73 3.18
C ALA A 156 1.96 19.43 4.14
N GLU A 157 1.68 18.85 5.31
CA GLU A 157 2.73 18.43 6.25
C GLU A 157 3.60 17.30 5.68
N LEU A 158 2.97 16.32 5.02
CA LEU A 158 3.67 15.21 4.37
C LEU A 158 4.54 15.69 3.21
N GLU A 159 4.02 16.58 2.37
CA GLU A 159 4.77 17.20 1.27
C GLU A 159 5.98 17.98 1.81
N ALA A 160 5.78 18.81 2.84
CA ALA A 160 6.86 19.56 3.48
C ALA A 160 7.91 18.65 4.15
N ALA A 161 7.51 17.43 4.56
CA ALA A 161 8.43 16.42 5.07
C ALA A 161 9.19 15.65 3.96
N GLY A 162 8.84 15.85 2.68
CA GLY A 162 9.52 15.25 1.53
C GLY A 162 8.81 14.05 0.91
N VAL A 163 7.59 13.72 1.36
CA VAL A 163 6.78 12.64 0.80
C VAL A 163 6.40 12.96 -0.65
N LYS A 164 6.42 11.95 -1.53
CA LYS A 164 6.07 12.09 -2.96
C LYS A 164 4.82 11.34 -3.37
N ARG A 165 4.39 10.35 -2.58
CA ARG A 165 3.15 9.61 -2.81
C ARG A 165 2.45 9.35 -1.48
N ILE A 166 1.13 9.46 -1.45
CA ILE A 166 0.32 9.17 -0.27
C ILE A 166 -0.68 8.08 -0.65
N SER A 167 -0.63 6.95 0.03
CA SER A 167 -1.64 5.89 -0.09
C SER A 167 -2.62 5.97 1.08
N LEU A 168 -3.89 5.60 0.82
CA LEU A 168 -4.97 5.69 1.82
C LEU A 168 -5.26 4.35 2.52
N ALA A 169 -4.54 3.28 2.16
CA ALA A 169 -4.75 1.92 2.66
C ALA A 169 -6.25 1.56 2.70
N THR A 170 -6.71 0.93 3.78
CA THR A 170 -8.12 0.57 3.99
C THR A 170 -8.97 1.70 4.56
N SER A 171 -8.48 2.95 4.63
CA SER A 171 -9.17 4.03 5.34
C SER A 171 -10.51 4.42 4.70
N LEU A 172 -10.59 4.52 3.37
CA LEU A 172 -11.83 4.81 2.66
C LEU A 172 -12.86 3.69 2.84
N TYR A 173 -12.42 2.43 2.73
CA TYR A 173 -13.28 1.28 2.98
C TYR A 173 -13.83 1.28 4.42
N ARG A 174 -12.98 1.52 5.42
CA ARG A 174 -13.42 1.60 6.83
C ARG A 174 -14.35 2.79 7.09
N ALA A 175 -14.16 3.92 6.41
CA ALA A 175 -15.08 5.05 6.50
C ALA A 175 -16.47 4.69 5.96
N ALA A 176 -16.54 4.07 4.78
CA ALA A 176 -17.79 3.60 4.20
C ALA A 176 -18.50 2.57 5.09
N MET A 177 -17.76 1.57 5.58
CA MET A 177 -18.31 0.52 6.44
C MET A 177 -18.76 1.04 7.80
N THR A 178 -18.14 2.10 8.31
CA THR A 178 -18.58 2.78 9.54
C THR A 178 -19.93 3.46 9.31
N GLY A 179 -20.12 4.15 8.18
CA GLY A 179 -21.41 4.74 7.81
C GLY A 179 -22.53 3.69 7.68
N LEU A 180 -22.23 2.55 7.06
CA LEU A 180 -23.16 1.41 7.00
C LEU A 180 -23.53 0.89 8.39
N LEU A 181 -22.54 0.71 9.25
CA LEU A 181 -22.75 0.22 10.61
C LEU A 181 -23.59 1.19 11.46
N ASP A 182 -23.35 2.49 11.33
CA ASP A 182 -24.08 3.52 12.06
C ASP A 182 -25.55 3.59 11.60
N ALA A 183 -25.82 3.49 10.30
CA ALA A 183 -27.18 3.40 9.77
C ALA A 183 -27.90 2.14 10.27
N ALA A 184 -27.25 0.98 10.25
CA ALA A 184 -27.84 -0.27 10.74
C ALA A 184 -28.14 -0.22 12.25
N LYS A 185 -27.26 0.39 13.05
CA LYS A 185 -27.50 0.64 14.47
C LYS A 185 -28.69 1.56 14.71
N GLU A 186 -28.80 2.64 13.94
CA GLU A 186 -29.95 3.54 14.05
C GLU A 186 -31.28 2.80 13.85
N VAL A 187 -31.40 2.03 12.77
CA VAL A 187 -32.60 1.24 12.47
C VAL A 187 -32.91 0.28 13.62
N LYS A 188 -31.90 -0.45 14.10
CA LYS A 188 -32.06 -1.48 15.14
C LYS A 188 -32.42 -0.90 16.52
N GLU A 189 -31.74 0.17 16.92
CA GLU A 189 -31.80 0.70 18.28
C GLU A 189 -32.87 1.78 18.45
N LYS A 190 -33.17 2.54 17.40
CA LYS A 190 -34.07 3.69 17.45
C LYS A 190 -35.32 3.53 16.57
N GLY A 191 -35.30 2.64 15.59
CA GLY A 191 -36.40 2.49 14.64
C GLY A 191 -36.56 3.68 13.69
N THR A 192 -35.49 4.44 13.44
CA THR A 192 -35.51 5.64 12.59
C THR A 192 -34.62 5.49 11.35
N PHE A 193 -34.80 6.38 10.38
CA PHE A 193 -34.11 6.37 9.08
C PHE A 193 -33.43 7.72 8.76
N GLY A 194 -33.06 8.49 9.79
CA GLY A 194 -32.45 9.82 9.62
C GLY A 194 -31.09 9.78 8.93
N TYR A 195 -30.42 8.62 8.87
CA TYR A 195 -29.24 8.45 8.04
C TYR A 195 -29.49 8.77 6.54
N LEU A 196 -30.73 8.61 6.05
CA LEU A 196 -31.08 8.91 4.65
C LEU A 196 -30.82 10.38 4.28
N ASP A 197 -30.98 11.29 5.24
CA ASP A 197 -30.76 12.74 5.05
C ASP A 197 -29.27 13.09 4.81
N ARG A 198 -28.35 12.14 5.06
CA ARG A 198 -26.89 12.32 4.90
C ARG A 198 -26.29 11.42 3.81
N THR A 199 -27.10 10.59 3.15
CA THR A 199 -26.64 9.70 2.08
C THR A 199 -26.81 10.34 0.71
N MET A 200 -25.94 9.97 -0.24
CA MET A 200 -26.07 10.39 -1.64
C MET A 200 -27.38 9.86 -2.23
N PRO A 201 -28.23 10.71 -2.84
CA PRO A 201 -29.42 10.28 -3.56
C PRO A 201 -29.10 9.32 -4.71
N THR A 202 -30.02 8.40 -5.00
CA THR A 202 -29.87 7.44 -6.11
C THR A 202 -29.57 8.09 -7.47
N PRO A 203 -30.19 9.22 -7.86
CA PRO A 203 -29.84 9.89 -9.11
C PRO A 203 -28.37 10.32 -9.17
N ASP A 204 -27.82 10.86 -8.08
CA ASP A 204 -26.43 11.32 -8.02
C ASP A 204 -25.46 10.14 -8.05
N LEU A 205 -25.79 9.05 -7.35
CA LEU A 205 -25.01 7.81 -7.41
C LEU A 205 -25.02 7.21 -8.82
N ASN A 206 -26.17 7.15 -9.48
CA ASN A 206 -26.27 6.67 -10.85
C ASN A 206 -25.52 7.57 -11.83
N ALA A 207 -25.50 8.89 -11.60
CA ALA A 207 -24.73 9.82 -12.42
C ALA A 207 -23.22 9.57 -12.27
N PHE A 208 -22.76 9.27 -11.05
CA PHE A 208 -21.36 8.93 -10.79
C PHE A 208 -20.93 7.60 -11.44
N MET A 209 -21.84 6.62 -11.52
CA MET A 209 -21.56 5.29 -12.10
C MET A 209 -21.72 5.23 -13.63
N LYS A 210 -22.24 6.29 -14.25
CA LYS A 210 -22.39 6.40 -15.70
C LYS A 210 -21.14 7.04 -16.29
N GLU A 211 -20.09 6.23 -16.40
CA GLU A 211 -19.08 6.35 -17.44
C GLU A 211 -19.22 5.16 -18.40
#